data_AF-A0A4Q5V449-F1
#
_entry.id   AF-A0A4Q5V449-F1
#
_cell.length_a   1.000
_cell.length_b   1.000
_cell.length_c   1.000
_cell.angle_alpha   90.00
_cell.angle_beta   90.00
_cell.angle_gamma   90.00
#
_symmetry.space_group_name_H-M   'P 1'
#
loop_
_entity.id
_entity.type
_entity.pdbx_description
1 polymer ?
#
loop_
_entity_poly.entity_id
_entity_poly.type
_entity_poly.pdbx_seq_one_letter_code
_entity_poly.pdbx_strand_id
1 'polypeptide(L)' 'MRIFKRKPMALSPRQEQRAGRIAGTILKRQRQAADYLNSRTAGISGKRWLILLILFCATFGSYCLYLLMQAINSLNY' A
#
# COMPACT_ATOMS: atom_id res chain seq x y z
N MET A 1 30.13 5.68 -22.03
CA MET A 1 29.38 6.91 -21.70
C MET A 1 29.30 7.07 -20.18
N ARG A 2 30.01 8.07 -19.62
CA ARG A 2 30.15 8.34 -18.16
C ARG A 2 29.43 9.64 -17.77
N ILE A 3 28.21 9.84 -18.28
CA ILE A 3 27.57 11.18 -18.34
C ILE A 3 26.85 11.56 -17.04
N PHE A 4 26.75 10.67 -16.04
CA PHE A 4 26.15 11.02 -14.75
C PHE A 4 26.99 10.55 -13.56
N LYS A 5 28.16 11.17 -13.35
CA LYS A 5 28.80 11.14 -12.03
C LYS A 5 28.20 12.26 -11.18
N ARG A 6 27.12 11.98 -10.45
CA ARG A 6 26.64 12.87 -9.38
C ARG A 6 27.71 12.92 -8.30
N LYS A 7 28.33 14.07 -8.07
CA LYS A 7 29.13 14.28 -6.86
C LYS A 7 28.18 14.15 -5.66
N PRO A 8 28.49 13.33 -4.64
CA PRO A 8 27.70 13.33 -3.41
C PRO A 8 27.76 14.75 -2.86
N MET A 9 26.62 15.44 -2.87
CA MET A 9 26.49 16.74 -2.24
C MET A 9 26.65 16.48 -0.75
N ALA A 10 27.81 16.85 -0.20
CA ALA A 10 28.09 16.72 1.22
C ALA A 10 27.05 17.56 1.95
N LEU A 11 26.04 16.89 2.52
CA LEU A 11 25.02 17.53 3.31
C LEU A 11 25.72 18.17 4.50
N SER A 12 25.35 19.40 4.83
CA SER A 12 25.83 19.99 6.08
C SER A 12 25.44 19.05 7.24
N PRO A 13 26.26 18.92 8.29
CA PRO A 13 25.95 18.04 9.43
C PRO A 13 24.55 18.28 10.02
N ARG A 14 24.04 19.52 9.93
CA ARG A 14 22.69 19.90 10.33
C ARG A 14 21.59 19.33 9.42
N GLN A 15 21.83 19.23 8.12
CA GLN A 15 20.88 18.62 7.17
C GLN A 15 20.82 17.11 7.34
N GLU A 16 21.95 16.45 7.55
CA GLU A 16 22.01 15.01 7.80
C GLU A 16 21.30 14.63 9.12
N GLN A 17 21.52 15.42 10.17
CA GLN A 17 20.83 15.24 11.46
C GLN A 17 19.30 15.43 11.34
N ARG A 18 18.85 16.43 10.56
CA ARG A 18 17.43 16.65 10.28
C ARG A 18 16.82 15.51 9.46
N ALA A 19 17.52 15.06 8.42
CA ALA A 19 17.10 13.93 7.60
C ALA A 19 16.98 12.64 8.43
N GLY A 20 17.98 12.37 9.29
CA GLY A 20 17.94 11.23 10.21
C GLY A 20 16.76 11.29 11.18
N ARG A 21 16.41 12.48 11.68
CA ARG A 21 15.24 12.67 12.56
C ARG A 21 13.91 12.44 11.84
N ILE A 22 13.79 12.89 10.58
CA ILE A 22 12.61 12.67 9.75
C ILE A 22 12.49 11.18 9.41
N ALA A 23 13.57 10.56 8.93
CA ALA A 23 13.61 9.13 8.62
C ALA A 23 13.25 8.28 9.85
N GLY A 24 13.83 8.59 11.02
CA GLY A 24 13.51 7.90 12.27
C GLY A 24 12.04 8.08 12.70
N THR A 25 11.43 9.23 12.42
CA THR A 25 10.00 9.46 12.70
C THR A 25 9.11 8.66 11.76
N ILE A 26 9.43 8.64 10.47
CA ILE A 26 8.70 7.83 9.47
C ILE A 26 8.80 6.35 9.85
N LEU A 27 10.00 5.85 10.15
CA LEU A 27 10.22 4.46 10.51
C LEU A 27 9.42 4.06 11.76
N LYS A 28 9.39 4.93 12.77
CA LYS A 28 8.57 4.71 13.99
C LYS A 28 7.09 4.60 13.66
N ARG A 29 6.57 5.48 12.81
CA ARG A 29 5.16 5.45 12.40
C ARG A 29 4.82 4.21 11.58
N GLN A 30 5.69 3.83 10.64
CA GLN A 30 5.53 2.59 9.87
C GLN A 30 5.53 1.36 10.77
N ARG A 31 6.45 1.30 11.73
CA ARG A 31 6.50 0.20 12.71
C ARG A 31 5.26 0.14 13.57
N GLN A 32 4.80 1.27 14.11
CA GLN A 32 3.54 1.33 14.86
C GLN A 32 2.34 0.85 14.04
N ALA A 33 2.24 1.24 12.77
CA ALA A 33 1.18 0.78 11.89
C ALA A 33 1.27 -0.73 11.62
N ALA A 34 2.48 -1.25 11.36
CA ALA A 34 2.72 -2.67 11.16
C ALA A 34 2.40 -3.48 12.43
N ASP A 35 2.83 -3.03 13.60
CA ASP A 35 2.55 -3.67 14.88
C ASP A 35 1.05 -3.66 15.19
N TYR A 36 0.36 -2.54 14.91
CA TYR A 36 -1.08 -2.45 15.05
C TYR A 36 -1.80 -3.43 14.12
N LEU A 37 -1.46 -3.44 12.83
CA LEU A 37 -2.06 -4.36 11.85
C LEU A 37 -1.80 -5.81 12.26
N ASN A 38 -0.55 -6.15 12.57
CA ASN A 38 -0.19 -7.48 13.04
C ASN A 38 -0.98 -7.87 14.29
N SER A 39 -1.16 -6.98 15.27
CA SER A 39 -1.95 -7.26 16.47
C SER A 39 -3.43 -7.53 16.15
N ARG A 40 -4.00 -6.81 15.20
CA ARG A 40 -5.38 -7.00 14.75
C ARG A 40 -5.56 -8.26 13.91
N THR A 41 -4.52 -8.67 13.18
CA THR A 41 -4.58 -9.81 12.26
C THR A 41 -3.97 -11.09 12.83
N ALA A 42 -3.32 -11.04 14.00
CA ALA A 42 -2.61 -12.17 14.62
C ALA A 42 -3.53 -13.38 14.90
N GLY A 43 -4.81 -13.14 15.17
CA GLY A 43 -5.81 -14.20 15.40
C GLY A 43 -6.47 -14.75 14.13
N ILE A 44 -6.13 -14.21 12.96
CA ILE A 44 -6.73 -14.61 11.68
C ILE A 44 -5.85 -15.68 11.05
N SER A 45 -6.34 -16.92 11.00
CA SER A 45 -5.65 -18.00 10.30
C SER A 45 -5.54 -17.71 8.80
N GLY A 46 -4.49 -18.21 8.14
CA GLY A 46 -4.30 -18.02 6.70
C GLY A 46 -5.50 -18.48 5.86
N LYS A 47 -6.22 -19.52 6.31
CA LYS A 47 -7.47 -19.97 5.68
C LYS A 47 -8.59 -18.92 5.76
N ARG A 48 -8.74 -18.23 6.90
CA ARG A 48 -9.71 -17.13 7.04
C ARG A 48 -9.37 -15.95 6.14
N TRP A 49 -8.09 -15.61 6.01
CA TRP A 49 -7.62 -14.59 5.07
C TRP A 49 -7.93 -14.95 3.62
N LEU A 50 -7.71 -16.21 3.23
CA LEU A 50 -8.05 -16.69 1.89
C LEU A 50 -9.56 -16.59 1.63
N ILE A 51 -10.40 -16.99 2.58
CA ILE A 51 -11.86 -16.88 2.46
C ILE A 51 -12.28 -15.41 2.32
N LEU A 52 -11.74 -14.52 3.14
CA LEU A 52 -12.01 -13.07 3.03
C LEU A 52 -11.61 -12.51 1.67
N LEU A 53 -10.46 -12.94 1.14
CA LEU A 53 -10.00 -12.54 -0.19
C LEU A 53 -10.95 -13.04 -1.30
N ILE A 54 -11.36 -14.31 -1.23
CA ILE A 54 -12.32 -14.88 -2.19
C ILE A 54 -13.64 -14.11 -2.15
N LEU A 55 -14.17 -13.85 -0.95
CA LEU A 55 -15.41 -13.08 -0.79
C LEU A 55 -15.27 -11.66 -1.35
N PHE A 56 -14.16 -10.98 -1.04
CA PHE A 56 -13.87 -9.66 -1.59
C PHE A 56 -13.86 -9.68 -3.13
N CYS A 57 -13.08 -10.59 -3.73
CA CYS A 57 -13.02 -10.72 -5.19
C CYS A 57 -14.37 -11.06 -5.80
N ALA A 58 -15.15 -11.96 -5.20
CA ALA A 58 -16.47 -12.33 -5.68
C ALA A 58 -17.44 -11.14 -5.64
N THR A 59 -17.53 -10.42 -4.52
CA THR A 59 -18.44 -9.27 -4.38
C THR A 59 -18.11 -8.15 -5.36
N PHE A 60 -16.84 -7.72 -5.40
CA PHE A 60 -16.43 -6.63 -6.29
C PHE A 60 -16.43 -7.06 -7.76
N GLY A 61 -15.99 -8.28 -8.05
CA GLY A 61 -16.03 -8.83 -9.41
C GLY A 61 -17.45 -8.93 -9.96
N SER A 62 -18.38 -9.47 -9.16
CA SER A 62 -19.81 -9.51 -9.52
C SER A 62 -20.41 -8.12 -9.68
N TYR A 63 -20.05 -7.16 -8.83
CA TYR A 63 -20.52 -5.78 -8.96
C TYR A 63 -20.02 -5.11 -10.25
N CYS A 64 -18.74 -5.25 -10.58
CA CYS A 64 -18.19 -4.76 -11.85
C CYS A 64 -18.90 -5.40 -13.05
N LEU A 65 -19.18 -6.70 -12.99
CA LEU A 65 -19.89 -7.41 -14.05
C LEU A 65 -21.34 -6.89 -14.19
N TYR A 66 -22.02 -6.66 -13.07
CA TYR A 66 -23.35 -6.03 -13.05
C TYR A 66 -23.33 -4.65 -13.72
N LEU A 67 -22.37 -3.80 -13.36
CA LEU A 67 -22.24 -2.47 -13.96
C LEU A 67 -21.97 -2.55 -15.47
N LEU A 68 -21.15 -3.51 -15.91
CA LEU A 68 -20.91 -3.75 -17.33
C LEU A 68 -22.19 -4.16 -18.07
N MET A 69 -22.95 -5.12 -17.52
CA MET A 69 -24.23 -5.53 -18.13
C MET A 69 -25.21 -4.37 -18.18
N GLN A 70 -25.30 -3.57 -17.11
CA GLN A 70 -26.15 -2.38 -17.07
C GLN A 70 -25.75 -1.38 -18.14
N ALA A 71 -24.46 -1.07 -18.26
CA ALA A 71 -23.95 -0.14 -19.27
C ALA A 71 -24.23 -0.64 -20.70
N ILE A 72 -23.99 -1.93 -20.97
CA ILE A 72 -24.28 -2.53 -22.27
C ILE A 72 -25.77 -2.48 -22.59
N ASN A 73 -26.65 -2.79 -21.62
CA ASN A 73 -28.10 -2.70 -21.83
C ASN A 73 -28.55 -1.26 -22.08
N SER A 74 -27.95 -0.29 -21.41
CA SER A 74 -28.27 1.13 -21.62
C SER A 74 -27.79 1.68 -22.98
N LEU A 75 -26.79 1.05 -23.61
CA LEU A 75 -26.27 1.44 -24.93
C LEU A 75 -27.03 0.80 -26.09
N ASN A 76 -27.83 -0.23 -25.84
CA ASN A 76 -28.61 -0.95 -26.85
C ASN A 76 -30.07 -0.43 -27.00
N TYR A 77 -30.39 0.69 -26.34
CA TYR A 77 -31.61 1.50 -26.52
C TYR A 77 -31.22 2.89 -26.99
#